data_AF-A0A8S2T6U2-F1
#
_entry.id   AF-A0A8S2T6U2-F1
#
_cell.length_a   1.000
_cell.length_b   1.000
_cell.length_c   1.000
_cell.angle_alpha   90.00
_cell.angle_beta   90.00
_cell.angle_gamma   90.00
#
_symmetry.space_group_name_H-M   'P 1'
#
loop_
_entity.id
_entity.type
_entity.pdbx_description
1 polymer ?
#
loop_
_entity_poly.entity_id
_entity_poly.type
_entity_poly.pdbx_seq_one_letter_code
_entity_poly.pdbx_strand_id
1 'polypeptide(L)'
;NNSSADELFEIFINAQTAKSILHSFEELCKCLNIKRTEYGKRILYKTLCSKLTSWKAKSLWTKIDKRTNQKEYENGRSCSELKVCIIGAGPCGLRFAIECALLGARCIVVEKRDRFSRHNVLHLWRYVITDLKNLGAKLFYGKFAFGSIEHI
;
A
#
# COMPACT_ATOMS: atom_id res chain seq x y z
N ASN A 1 13.41 10.84 22.05
CA ASN A 1 14.06 10.72 20.73
C ASN A 1 12.99 10.79 19.65
N ASN A 2 12.90 11.91 18.92
CA ASN A 2 12.00 11.98 17.76
C ASN A 2 12.70 11.29 16.60
N SER A 3 12.22 10.10 16.21
CA SER A 3 12.66 9.43 14.99
C SER A 3 12.37 10.29 13.76
N SER A 4 13.27 10.26 12.78
CA SER A 4 13.07 10.97 11.52
C SER A 4 11.94 10.34 10.69
N ALA A 5 11.38 11.10 9.73
CA ALA A 5 10.35 10.57 8.84
C ALA A 5 10.85 9.37 8.01
N ASP A 6 12.12 9.37 7.61
CA ASP A 6 12.73 8.26 6.89
C ASP A 6 12.89 7.02 7.80
N GLU A 7 13.29 7.19 9.06
CA GLU A 7 13.33 6.08 10.04
C GLU A 7 11.95 5.47 10.26
N LEU A 8 10.91 6.30 10.42
CA LEU A 8 9.55 5.82 10.59
C LEU A 8 9.03 5.11 9.33
N PHE A 9 9.43 5.58 8.14
CA PHE A 9 9.13 4.90 6.89
C PHE A 9 9.83 3.54 6.81
N GLU A 10 11.09 3.43 7.22
CA GLU A 10 11.82 2.16 7.33
C GLU A 10 11.14 1.19 8.30
N ILE A 11 10.71 1.67 9.47
CA ILE A 11 9.96 0.85 10.43
C ILE A 11 8.66 0.34 9.79
N PHE A 12 7.93 1.21 9.07
CA PHE A 12 6.68 0.85 8.41
C PHE A 12 6.86 -0.24 7.34
N ILE A 13 7.83 -0.10 6.43
CA ILE A 13 8.01 -1.07 5.35
C ILE A 13 8.55 -2.43 5.84
N ASN A 14 9.23 -2.45 7.01
CA ASN A 14 9.78 -3.66 7.59
C ASN A 14 8.85 -4.31 8.64
N ALA A 15 7.74 -3.68 9.01
CA ALA A 15 6.79 -4.19 9.99
C ALA A 15 6.15 -5.52 9.54
N GLN A 16 6.08 -6.52 10.42
CA GLN A 16 5.68 -7.90 10.07
C GLN A 16 4.31 -8.32 10.61
N THR A 17 3.63 -7.47 11.38
CA THR A 17 2.28 -7.75 11.90
C THR A 17 1.31 -6.65 11.47
N ALA A 18 0.04 -6.99 11.29
CA ALA A 18 -0.99 -6.01 10.95
C ALA A 18 -1.01 -4.84 11.97
N LYS A 19 -0.91 -5.14 13.27
CA LYS A 19 -0.84 -4.14 14.34
C LYS A 19 0.38 -3.22 14.20
N SER A 20 1.57 -3.78 13.98
CA SER A 20 2.79 -2.98 13.82
C SER A 20 2.78 -2.14 12.54
N ILE A 21 2.22 -2.66 11.44
CA ILE A 21 2.07 -1.93 10.17
C ILE A 21 1.15 -0.72 10.37
N LEU A 22 -0.02 -0.92 10.97
CA LEU A 22 -0.97 0.18 11.24
C LEU A 22 -0.38 1.22 12.20
N HIS A 23 0.28 0.77 13.27
CA HIS A 23 0.88 1.67 14.26
C HIS A 23 2.03 2.50 13.67
N SER A 24 2.99 1.87 12.98
CA SER A 24 4.11 2.57 12.36
C SER A 24 3.67 3.53 11.26
N PHE A 25 2.64 3.19 10.48
CA PHE A 25 2.04 4.10 9.51
C PHE A 25 1.40 5.31 10.18
N GLU A 26 0.74 5.12 11.33
CA GLU A 26 0.16 6.21 12.09
C GLU A 26 1.22 7.16 12.64
N GLU A 27 2.31 6.64 13.23
CA GLU A 27 3.43 7.44 13.72
C GLU A 27 4.12 8.20 12.57
N LEU A 28 4.30 7.56 11.41
CA LEU A 28 4.78 8.22 10.20
C LEU A 28 3.86 9.37 9.78
N CYS A 29 2.54 9.15 9.73
CA CYS A 29 1.58 10.20 9.39
C CYS A 29 1.61 11.36 10.39
N LYS A 30 1.73 11.09 11.69
CA LYS A 30 1.86 12.11 12.74
C LYS A 30 3.13 12.93 12.55
N CYS A 31 4.28 12.28 12.34
CA CYS A 31 5.56 12.94 12.05
C CYS A 31 5.45 13.87 10.83
N LEU A 32 4.71 13.43 9.80
CA LEU A 32 4.47 14.19 8.58
C LEU A 32 3.31 15.19 8.68
N ASN A 33 2.69 15.40 9.85
CA ASN A 33 1.52 16.28 10.04
C ASN A 33 0.34 15.96 9.09
N ILE A 34 0.12 14.69 8.77
CA ILE A 34 -0.99 14.21 7.93
C ILE A 34 -2.18 13.90 8.84
N LYS A 35 -3.33 14.51 8.56
CA LYS A 35 -4.56 14.31 9.35
C LYS A 35 -5.26 13.01 8.94
N ARG A 36 -5.88 12.30 9.90
CA ARG A 36 -6.71 11.11 9.61
C ARG A 36 -7.87 11.40 8.64
N THR A 37 -8.35 12.64 8.56
CA THR A 37 -9.37 13.08 7.59
C THR A 37 -8.90 13.06 6.13
N GLU A 38 -7.59 12.93 5.90
CA GLU A 38 -6.98 12.78 4.59
C GLU A 38 -6.85 11.30 4.18
N TYR A 39 -7.09 10.36 5.10
CA TYR A 39 -7.01 8.93 4.80
C TYR A 39 -8.07 8.53 3.78
N GLY A 40 -7.66 7.67 2.84
CA GLY A 40 -8.50 7.26 1.71
C GLY A 40 -8.73 8.35 0.66
N LYS A 41 -8.06 9.50 0.76
CA LYS A 41 -8.05 10.54 -0.28
C LYS A 41 -6.71 10.54 -1.00
N ARG A 42 -6.72 10.96 -2.27
CA ARG A 42 -5.50 11.06 -3.08
C ARG A 42 -4.45 12.04 -2.53
N ILE A 43 -4.88 13.03 -1.73
CA ILE A 43 -3.96 13.98 -1.10
C ILE A 43 -2.97 13.29 -0.15
N LEU A 44 -3.38 12.21 0.52
CA LEU A 44 -2.49 11.41 1.37
C LEU A 44 -1.25 10.96 0.59
N TYR A 45 -1.48 10.31 -0.55
CA TYR A 45 -0.39 9.81 -1.40
C TYR A 45 0.51 10.95 -1.90
N LYS A 46 -0.08 12.04 -2.41
CA LYS A 46 0.71 13.21 -2.87
C LYS A 46 1.57 13.80 -1.76
N THR A 47 1.03 13.92 -0.55
CA THR A 47 1.76 14.44 0.61
C THR A 47 2.91 13.50 1.00
N LEU A 48 2.68 12.19 1.02
CA LEU A 48 3.73 11.20 1.28
C LEU A 48 4.86 11.33 0.25
N CYS A 49 4.56 11.37 -1.05
CA CYS A 49 5.57 11.53 -2.10
C CYS A 49 6.38 12.83 -1.95
N SER A 50 5.74 13.94 -1.56
CA SER A 50 6.44 15.23 -1.39
C SER A 50 7.36 15.26 -0.17
N LYS A 51 7.03 14.53 0.90
CA LYS A 51 7.75 14.59 2.18
C LYS A 51 8.76 13.46 2.36
N LEU A 52 8.54 12.30 1.72
CA LEU A 52 9.44 11.14 1.78
C LEU A 52 10.26 11.04 0.51
N THR A 53 11.46 11.62 0.55
CA THR A 53 12.32 11.83 -0.63
C THR A 53 13.58 10.95 -0.65
N SER A 54 13.73 10.05 0.33
CA SER A 54 14.78 9.04 0.34
C SER A 54 14.74 8.16 -0.91
N TRP A 55 15.91 7.62 -1.30
CA TRP A 55 16.02 6.77 -2.50
C TRP A 55 15.08 5.56 -2.43
N LYS A 56 14.88 5.01 -1.23
CA LYS A 56 14.01 3.87 -1.01
C LYS A 56 12.55 4.23 -1.21
N ALA A 57 12.08 5.35 -0.65
CA ALA A 57 10.73 5.86 -0.87
C ALA A 57 10.48 6.18 -2.36
N LYS A 58 11.41 6.89 -3.02
CA LYS A 58 11.34 7.20 -4.46
C LYS A 58 11.21 5.96 -5.34
N SER A 59 11.87 4.86 -4.96
CA SER A 59 11.75 3.58 -5.69
C SER A 59 10.33 2.99 -5.64
N LEU A 60 9.62 3.19 -4.52
CA LEU A 60 8.22 2.80 -4.36
C LEU A 60 7.30 3.72 -5.16
N TRP A 61 7.47 5.04 -5.02
CA TRP A 61 6.66 6.04 -5.73
C TRP A 61 6.72 5.84 -7.24
N THR A 62 7.90 5.62 -7.79
CA THR A 62 8.09 5.34 -9.22
C THR A 62 7.21 4.18 -9.72
N LYS A 63 7.05 3.13 -8.90
CA LYS A 63 6.22 1.96 -9.24
C LYS A 63 4.72 2.28 -9.18
N ILE A 64 4.29 2.92 -8.09
CA ILE A 64 2.89 3.29 -7.88
C ILE A 64 2.45 4.36 -8.88
N ASP A 65 3.29 5.35 -9.19
CA ASP A 65 3.02 6.38 -10.20
C ASP A 65 2.88 5.77 -11.59
N LYS A 66 3.76 4.82 -11.96
CA LYS A 66 3.64 4.09 -13.24
C LYS A 66 2.29 3.39 -13.37
N ARG A 67 1.76 2.81 -12.29
CA ARG A 67 0.42 2.22 -12.27
C ARG A 67 -0.67 3.30 -12.34
N THR A 68 -0.59 4.32 -11.50
CA THR A 68 -1.59 5.40 -11.39
C THR A 68 -1.76 6.19 -12.70
N ASN A 69 -0.70 6.30 -13.50
CA ASN A 69 -0.72 7.02 -14.78
C ASN A 69 -1.23 6.20 -15.97
N GLN A 70 -1.68 4.96 -15.74
CA GLN A 70 -2.37 4.19 -16.78
C GLN A 70 -3.70 4.86 -17.15
N LYS A 71 -4.07 4.77 -18.44
CA LYS A 71 -5.21 5.50 -19.03
C LYS A 71 -6.54 5.14 -18.36
N GLU A 72 -6.68 3.89 -17.92
CA GLU A 72 -7.87 3.31 -17.31
C GLU A 72 -8.25 4.00 -16.00
N TYR A 73 -7.28 4.61 -15.30
CA TYR A 73 -7.52 5.34 -14.06
C TYR A 73 -7.91 6.81 -14.29
N GLU A 74 -7.76 7.34 -15.51
CA GLU A 74 -8.06 8.73 -15.88
C GLU A 74 -7.45 9.78 -14.93
N ASN A 75 -6.26 9.50 -14.41
CA ASN A 75 -5.65 10.24 -13.31
C ASN A 75 -6.58 10.28 -12.08
N GLY A 76 -7.06 9.14 -11.58
CA GLY A 76 -7.92 9.00 -10.40
C GLY A 76 -9.21 9.81 -10.46
N ARG A 77 -9.82 9.95 -11.66
CA ARG A 77 -11.06 10.71 -11.86
C ARG A 77 -12.26 9.82 -12.15
N SER A 78 -12.06 8.61 -12.68
CA SER A 78 -13.14 7.70 -13.10
C SER A 78 -14.14 7.39 -11.99
N CYS A 79 -13.72 7.40 -10.73
CA CYS A 79 -14.56 7.04 -9.58
C CYS A 79 -14.46 8.03 -8.41
N SER A 80 -14.13 9.31 -8.64
CA SER A 80 -13.88 10.29 -7.56
C SER A 80 -15.06 10.48 -6.59
N GLU A 81 -16.29 10.32 -7.07
CA GLU A 81 -17.50 10.49 -6.27
C GLU A 81 -17.96 9.21 -5.56
N LEU A 82 -17.36 8.06 -5.90
CA LEU A 82 -17.76 6.78 -5.32
C LEU A 82 -17.19 6.60 -3.91
N LYS A 83 -18.05 6.10 -3.02
CA LYS A 83 -17.68 5.64 -1.69
C LYS A 83 -17.83 4.13 -1.63
N VAL A 84 -16.73 3.42 -1.43
CA VAL A 84 -16.69 1.96 -1.49
C VAL A 84 -16.42 1.41 -0.09
N CYS A 85 -17.30 0.54 0.39
CA CYS A 85 -17.10 -0.24 1.61
C CYS A 85 -16.70 -1.67 1.23
N ILE A 86 -15.54 -2.11 1.68
CA ILE A 86 -14.97 -3.42 1.37
C ILE A 86 -14.97 -4.23 2.65
N ILE A 87 -15.64 -5.38 2.62
CA ILE A 87 -15.76 -6.27 3.77
C ILE A 87 -14.75 -7.42 3.62
N GLY A 88 -13.69 -7.37 4.41
CA GLY A 88 -12.62 -8.36 4.46
C GLY A 88 -11.27 -7.85 3.93
N ALA A 89 -10.23 -7.94 4.77
CA ALA A 89 -8.85 -7.59 4.43
C ALA A 89 -8.03 -8.82 4.00
N GLY A 90 -8.66 -9.78 3.31
CA GLY A 90 -7.93 -10.84 2.61
C GLY A 90 -7.19 -10.31 1.38
N PRO A 91 -6.32 -11.12 0.74
CA PRO A 91 -5.55 -10.68 -0.43
C PRO A 91 -6.40 -10.04 -1.53
N CYS A 92 -7.52 -10.66 -1.91
CA CYS A 92 -8.42 -10.14 -2.94
C CYS A 92 -9.11 -8.84 -2.52
N GLY A 93 -9.55 -8.72 -1.26
CA GLY A 93 -10.22 -7.51 -0.75
C GLY A 93 -9.27 -6.31 -0.72
N LEU A 94 -8.04 -6.52 -0.23
CA LEU A 94 -7.00 -5.48 -0.25
C LEU A 94 -6.58 -5.12 -1.69
N ARG A 95 -6.48 -6.11 -2.59
CA ARG A 95 -6.15 -5.86 -3.99
C ARG A 95 -7.23 -5.03 -4.70
N PHE A 96 -8.49 -5.31 -4.41
CA PHE A 96 -9.63 -4.53 -4.89
C PHE A 96 -9.63 -3.11 -4.32
N ALA A 97 -9.31 -2.95 -3.02
CA ALA A 97 -9.17 -1.64 -2.40
C ALA A 97 -8.10 -0.77 -3.09
N ILE A 98 -6.98 -1.38 -3.50
CA ILE A 98 -5.93 -0.69 -4.27
C ILE A 98 -6.49 -0.19 -5.61
N GLU A 99 -7.18 -1.03 -6.39
CA GLU A 99 -7.79 -0.58 -7.66
C GLU A 99 -8.80 0.55 -7.46
N CYS A 100 -9.68 0.43 -6.47
CA CYS A 100 -10.67 1.48 -6.18
C CYS A 100 -9.99 2.79 -5.81
N ALA A 101 -8.91 2.75 -5.02
CA ALA A 101 -8.14 3.93 -4.67
C ALA A 101 -7.43 4.56 -5.89
N LEU A 102 -6.91 3.75 -6.81
CA LEU A 102 -6.30 4.20 -8.07
C LEU A 102 -7.32 4.88 -9.00
N LEU A 103 -8.56 4.36 -9.05
CA LEU A 103 -9.69 4.96 -9.76
C LEU A 103 -10.19 6.27 -9.12
N GLY A 104 -9.72 6.61 -7.92
CA GLY A 104 -10.07 7.83 -7.19
C GLY A 104 -11.20 7.68 -6.17
N ALA A 105 -11.74 6.46 -5.99
CA ALA A 105 -12.83 6.23 -5.05
C ALA A 105 -12.37 6.35 -3.60
N ARG A 106 -13.27 6.86 -2.73
CA ARG A 106 -13.05 6.86 -1.29
C ARG A 106 -13.35 5.46 -0.74
N CYS A 107 -12.30 4.76 -0.33
CA CYS A 107 -12.40 3.37 0.11
C CYS A 107 -12.32 3.23 1.64
N ILE A 108 -13.17 2.38 2.19
CA ILE A 108 -13.11 1.92 3.59
C ILE A 108 -13.04 0.40 3.56
N VAL A 109 -12.08 -0.17 4.30
CA VAL A 109 -11.96 -1.63 4.48
C VAL A 109 -12.33 -1.96 5.91
N VAL A 110 -13.26 -2.89 6.08
CA VAL A 110 -13.67 -3.43 7.39
C VAL A 110 -13.22 -4.87 7.47
N GLU A 111 -12.45 -5.21 8.49
CA GLU A 111 -11.99 -6.57 8.75
C GLU A 111 -12.32 -6.95 10.19
N LYS A 112 -12.83 -8.18 10.37
CA LYS A 112 -13.20 -8.71 11.69
C LYS A 112 -11.97 -9.02 12.55
N ARG A 113 -10.88 -9.48 11.94
CA ARG A 113 -9.64 -9.88 12.61
C ARG A 113 -8.67 -8.70 12.75
N ASP A 114 -7.89 -8.74 13.81
CA ASP A 114 -6.82 -7.77 14.08
C ASP A 114 -5.43 -8.23 13.59
N ARG A 115 -5.35 -9.42 13.01
CA ARG A 115 -4.10 -10.07 12.61
C ARG A 115 -4.25 -10.96 11.38
N PHE A 116 -3.15 -11.10 10.64
CA PHE A 116 -2.98 -12.12 9.61
C PHE A 116 -2.23 -13.31 10.22
N SER A 117 -2.88 -14.47 10.28
CA SER A 117 -2.36 -15.65 11.01
C SER A 117 -2.29 -16.93 10.18
N ARG A 118 -2.62 -16.85 8.88
CA ARG A 118 -2.57 -18.00 7.98
C ARG A 118 -1.15 -18.15 7.45
N HIS A 119 -0.63 -19.36 7.54
CA HIS A 119 0.71 -19.74 7.07
C HIS A 119 0.65 -20.66 5.83
N ASN A 120 -0.56 -20.96 5.35
CA ASN A 120 -0.76 -21.70 4.13
C ASN A 120 -0.15 -20.93 2.96
N VAL A 121 0.54 -21.67 2.09
CA VAL A 121 1.23 -21.13 0.92
C VAL A 121 0.30 -21.15 -0.29
N LEU A 122 0.31 -20.07 -1.06
CA LEU A 122 -0.47 -19.93 -2.28
C LEU A 122 0.46 -19.96 -3.49
N HIS A 123 0.13 -20.79 -4.48
CA HIS A 123 0.74 -20.69 -5.79
C HIS A 123 0.33 -19.38 -6.48
N LEU A 124 1.27 -18.73 -7.16
CA LEU A 124 1.10 -17.47 -7.86
C LEU A 124 1.35 -17.67 -9.35
N TRP A 125 0.35 -17.31 -10.16
CA TRP A 125 0.55 -17.27 -11.60
C TRP A 125 1.48 -16.10 -11.99
N ARG A 126 2.15 -16.23 -13.14
CA ARG A 126 3.12 -15.23 -13.62
C ARG A 126 2.59 -13.80 -13.68
N TYR A 127 1.33 -13.61 -14.08
CA TYR A 127 0.73 -12.27 -14.12
C TYR A 127 0.53 -11.68 -12.72
N VAL A 128 0.21 -12.51 -11.71
CA VAL A 128 0.06 -12.07 -10.31
C VAL A 128 1.42 -11.66 -9.74
N ILE A 129 2.46 -12.43 -10.03
CA ILE A 129 3.84 -12.08 -9.65
C ILE A 129 4.23 -10.72 -10.25
N THR A 130 3.90 -10.51 -11.53
CA THR A 130 4.18 -9.25 -12.24
C THR A 130 3.40 -8.08 -11.65
N ASP A 131 2.11 -8.27 -11.36
CA ASP A 131 1.25 -7.28 -10.72
C ASP A 131 1.81 -6.84 -9.36
N LEU A 132 2.11 -7.80 -8.48
CA LEU A 132 2.68 -7.53 -7.15
C LEU A 132 4.08 -6.90 -7.23
N LYS A 133 4.94 -7.32 -8.17
CA LYS A 133 6.24 -6.65 -8.41
C LYS A 133 6.07 -5.19 -8.83
N ASN A 134 5.06 -4.91 -9.65
CA ASN A 134 4.73 -3.56 -10.10
C ASN A 134 4.06 -2.70 -9.01
N LEU A 135 3.50 -3.31 -7.96
CA LEU A 135 3.04 -2.63 -6.75
C LEU A 135 4.14 -2.49 -5.68
N GLY A 136 5.37 -2.92 -5.97
CA GLY A 136 6.50 -2.77 -5.05
C GLY A 136 6.65 -3.88 -4.01
N ALA A 137 6.04 -5.06 -4.20
CA ALA A 137 6.09 -6.15 -3.24
C ALA A 137 7.51 -6.52 -2.75
N LYS A 138 8.53 -6.42 -3.60
CA LYS A 138 9.93 -6.71 -3.23
C LYS A 138 10.50 -5.76 -2.16
N LEU A 139 9.94 -4.55 -2.04
CA LEU A 139 10.33 -3.60 -1.00
C LEU A 139 9.80 -4.03 0.38
N PHE A 140 8.56 -4.49 0.43
CA PHE A 140 7.90 -4.94 1.66
C PHE A 140 8.26 -6.37 2.04
N TYR A 141 8.61 -7.20 1.06
CA TYR A 141 9.00 -8.59 1.24
C TYR A 141 10.18 -8.93 0.32
N GLY A 142 11.41 -8.79 0.83
CA GLY A 142 12.64 -8.95 0.05
C GLY A 142 12.82 -10.33 -0.59
N LYS A 143 12.17 -11.36 -0.04
CA LYS A 143 12.17 -12.74 -0.57
C LYS A 143 11.12 -12.97 -1.66
N PHE A 144 10.28 -11.97 -1.97
CA PHE A 144 9.19 -12.11 -2.94
C PHE A 144 9.71 -12.47 -4.33
N ALA A 145 9.29 -13.62 -4.83
CA ALA A 145 9.61 -14.12 -6.16
C ALA A 145 11.12 -14.04 -6.50
N PHE A 146 11.96 -14.44 -5.52
CA PHE A 146 13.39 -14.62 -5.70
C PHE A 146 13.65 -15.91 -6.48
N GLY A 147 14.49 -15.85 -7.53
CA GLY A 147 14.72 -17.00 -8.41
C GLY A 147 13.43 -17.49 -9.09
N SER A 148 13.17 -18.79 -8.99
CA SER A 148 11.98 -19.48 -9.53
C SER A 148 10.83 -19.61 -8.54
N ILE A 149 10.83 -18.86 -7.43
CA ILE A 149 9.74 -18.90 -6.44
C ILE A 149 8.47 -18.30 -7.05
N GLU A 150 7.46 -19.15 -7.24
CA GLU A 150 6.13 -18.81 -7.75
C GLU A 150 5.04 -19.04 -6.68
N HIS A 151 5.35 -18.76 -5.41
CA HIS A 151 4.42 -18.87 -4.29
C HIS A 151 4.67 -17.83 -3.20
N ILE A 152 3.69 -17.62 -2.32
CA ILE A 152 3.76 -16.74 -1.14
C ILE A 152 2.99 -17.34 0.04
#